data_AF-A0A1T4WC68-F1
#
_entry.id   AF-A0A1T4WC68-F1
#
_cell.length_a   1.000
_cell.length_b   1.000
_cell.length_c   1.000
_cell.angle_alpha   90.00
_cell.angle_beta   90.00
_cell.angle_gamma   90.00
#
_symmetry.space_group_name_H-M   'P 1'
#
loop_
_entity.id
_entity.type
_entity.pdbx_description
1 polymer ?
#
loop_
_entity_poly.entity_id
_entity_poly.type
_entity_poly.pdbx_seq_one_letter_code
_entity_poly.pdbx_strand_id
1 'polypeptide(L)'
;GVTTNPSLIAKEGRDFKEVIKEITSIVDGPISGEVTSDDAPSMIAEGREIAKIHKNMVVKIPMTGEGMKAVNVLSKEGIKTNVTLVFTAAQALLAANAGASFVSPFLGRLDDISTNGMDLIEKISTIYSKHNINTEIIAASIRNPLHVIDAAQAGAHIATVPYKVIMQMLNHPLTDSGIEKFKKDWNEAFCK
;
A
#
# COMPACT_ATOMS: atom_id res chain seq x y z
N GLY A 1 -3.70 7.76 -2.80
CA GLY A 1 -2.24 7.77 -2.57
C GLY A 1 -1.56 6.85 -3.56
N VAL A 2 -0.22 6.78 -3.53
CA VAL A 2 0.60 5.90 -4.39
C VAL A 2 1.67 5.24 -3.53
N THR A 3 1.96 3.96 -3.79
CA THR A 3 3.12 3.30 -3.22
C THR A 3 4.14 3.01 -4.31
N THR A 4 5.37 3.46 -4.14
CA THR A 4 6.47 3.11 -5.04
C THR A 4 7.41 2.11 -4.36
N ASN A 5 8.34 1.59 -5.15
CA ASN A 5 9.54 0.91 -4.68
C ASN A 5 10.64 1.11 -5.74
N PRO A 6 11.92 0.86 -5.42
CA PRO A 6 13.02 1.10 -6.35
C PRO A 6 12.86 0.30 -7.65
N SER A 7 12.35 -0.94 -7.57
CA SER A 7 12.15 -1.79 -8.74
C SER A 7 11.07 -1.27 -9.70
N LEU A 8 10.00 -0.65 -9.20
CA LEU A 8 8.93 -0.07 -10.02
C LEU A 8 9.43 1.16 -10.77
N ILE A 9 10.22 2.01 -10.11
CA ILE A 9 10.77 3.22 -10.74
C ILE A 9 11.89 2.86 -11.72
N ALA A 10 12.75 1.89 -11.38
CA ALA A 10 13.81 1.43 -12.27
C ALA A 10 13.28 0.87 -13.59
N LYS A 11 12.08 0.26 -13.60
CA LYS A 11 11.41 -0.22 -14.82
C LYS A 11 11.03 0.90 -15.79
N GLU A 12 10.81 2.11 -15.29
CA GLU A 12 10.52 3.29 -16.10
C GLU A 12 11.80 3.91 -16.70
N GLY A 13 12.99 3.52 -16.22
CA GLY A 13 14.27 4.02 -16.71
C GLY A 13 14.53 5.50 -16.40
N ARG A 14 13.82 6.08 -15.43
CA ARG A 14 13.88 7.50 -15.05
C ARG A 14 14.51 7.71 -13.68
N ASP A 15 14.96 8.94 -13.39
CA ASP A 15 15.47 9.32 -12.08
C ASP A 15 14.38 9.24 -11.00
N PHE A 16 14.75 8.71 -9.83
CA PHE A 16 13.83 8.50 -8.73
C PHE A 16 13.22 9.81 -8.20
N LYS A 17 14.03 10.86 -8.02
CA LYS A 17 13.55 12.12 -7.46
C LYS A 17 12.64 12.84 -8.45
N GLU A 18 12.94 12.78 -9.74
CA GLU A 18 12.07 13.33 -10.79
C GLU A 18 10.71 12.65 -10.82
N VAL A 19 10.69 11.32 -10.82
CA VAL A 19 9.43 10.55 -10.83
C VAL A 19 8.61 10.81 -9.57
N ILE A 20 9.23 10.82 -8.39
CA ILE A 20 8.52 11.14 -7.14
C ILE A 20 7.96 12.57 -7.18
N LYS A 21 8.72 13.54 -7.66
CA LYS A 21 8.27 14.94 -7.77
C LYS A 21 7.12 15.11 -8.76
N GLU A 22 7.11 14.33 -9.84
CA GLU A 22 5.98 14.31 -10.77
C GLU A 22 4.74 13.71 -10.08
N ILE A 23 4.89 12.58 -9.39
CA ILE A 23 3.79 11.95 -8.64
C ILE A 23 3.22 12.91 -7.60
N THR A 24 4.05 13.66 -6.87
CA THR A 24 3.58 14.63 -5.86
C THR A 24 2.80 15.79 -6.48
N SER A 25 3.01 16.11 -7.76
CA SER A 25 2.23 17.13 -8.47
C SER A 25 0.84 16.64 -8.92
N ILE A 26 0.63 15.33 -8.98
CA ILE A 26 -0.60 14.69 -9.47
C ILE A 26 -1.44 14.15 -8.31
N VAL A 27 -0.80 13.60 -7.28
CA VAL A 27 -1.45 12.84 -6.21
C VAL A 27 -1.52 13.66 -4.92
N ASP A 28 -2.73 14.11 -4.57
CA ASP A 28 -3.02 14.72 -3.27
C ASP A 28 -3.39 13.65 -2.22
N GLY A 29 -2.43 12.80 -1.88
CA GLY A 29 -2.56 11.79 -0.83
C GLY A 29 -1.22 11.14 -0.50
N PRO A 30 -1.17 10.18 0.44
CA PRO A 30 0.09 9.57 0.87
C PRO A 30 0.89 8.96 -0.28
N ILE A 31 2.20 9.24 -0.33
CA ILE A 31 3.14 8.70 -1.32
C ILE A 31 4.25 7.97 -0.59
N SER A 32 4.30 6.64 -0.71
CA SER A 32 5.38 5.85 -0.10
C SER A 32 6.63 5.85 -0.96
N GLY A 33 7.75 6.40 -0.45
CA GLY A 33 9.08 6.31 -1.04
C GLY A 33 10.02 5.48 -0.16
N GLU A 34 10.79 4.57 -0.75
CA GLU A 34 11.53 3.52 -0.03
C GLU A 34 13.01 3.87 0.16
N VAL A 35 13.51 3.62 1.37
CA VAL A 35 14.95 3.68 1.66
C VAL A 35 15.69 2.50 1.03
N THR A 36 16.95 2.69 0.67
CA THR A 36 17.81 1.67 0.06
C THR A 36 18.99 1.26 0.93
N SER A 37 19.27 2.01 1.99
CA SER A 37 20.35 1.75 2.95
C SER A 37 20.05 0.55 3.87
N ASP A 38 21.09 -0.08 4.43
CA ASP A 38 20.98 -1.30 5.26
C ASP A 38 21.06 -1.06 6.78
N ASP A 39 21.72 0.02 7.23
CA ASP A 39 21.89 0.36 8.65
C ASP A 39 20.97 1.50 9.12
N ALA A 40 20.64 1.53 10.41
CA ALA A 40 19.68 2.49 10.94
C ALA A 40 20.12 3.96 10.77
N PRO A 41 21.36 4.38 11.09
CA PRO A 41 21.81 5.75 10.84
C PRO A 41 21.59 6.21 9.39
N SER A 42 21.96 5.39 8.41
CA SER A 42 21.79 5.69 7.00
C SER A 42 20.32 5.73 6.58
N MET A 43 19.50 4.76 7.02
CA MET A 43 18.05 4.76 6.76
C MET A 43 17.35 6.00 7.35
N ILE A 44 17.76 6.46 8.54
CA ILE A 44 17.21 7.68 9.17
C ILE A 44 17.57 8.91 8.32
N ALA A 45 18.83 9.04 7.90
CA ALA A 45 19.27 10.15 7.07
C ALA A 45 18.52 10.17 5.73
N GLU A 46 18.43 9.03 5.04
CA GLU A 46 17.70 8.87 3.79
C GLU A 46 16.20 9.15 3.97
N GLY A 47 15.59 8.64 5.04
CA GLY A 47 14.19 8.87 5.38
C GLY A 47 13.86 10.36 5.58
N ARG A 48 14.74 11.12 6.22
CA ARG A 48 14.57 12.58 6.37
C ARG A 48 14.64 13.30 5.03
N GLU A 49 15.53 12.89 4.13
CA GLU A 49 15.60 13.47 2.78
C GLU A 49 14.34 13.14 1.95
N ILE A 50 13.83 11.91 2.05
CA ILE A 50 12.57 11.52 1.42
C ILE A 50 11.40 12.37 1.95
N ALA A 51 11.31 12.56 3.27
CA ALA A 51 10.24 13.33 3.89
C ALA A 51 10.24 14.81 3.47
N LYS A 52 11.41 15.39 3.16
CA LYS A 52 11.53 16.78 2.67
C LYS A 52 10.96 16.99 1.27
N ILE A 53 10.79 15.94 0.46
CA ILE A 53 10.35 16.08 -0.93
C ILE A 53 8.94 16.69 -1.00
N HIS A 54 8.02 16.24 -0.15
CA HIS A 54 6.65 16.75 -0.09
C HIS A 54 5.96 16.36 1.23
N LYS A 55 5.01 17.18 1.70
CA LYS A 55 4.25 16.95 2.95
C LYS A 55 3.49 15.61 3.01
N ASN A 56 3.17 15.02 1.85
CA ASN A 56 2.45 13.76 1.74
C ASN A 56 3.38 12.53 1.68
N MET A 57 4.70 12.71 1.79
CA MET A 57 5.65 11.61 1.75
C MET A 57 5.53 10.72 2.98
N VAL A 58 5.62 9.41 2.73
CA VAL A 58 5.69 8.36 3.75
C VAL A 58 6.97 7.57 3.49
N VAL A 59 7.82 7.46 4.50
CA VAL A 59 9.11 6.75 4.38
C VAL A 59 8.87 5.26 4.52
N LYS A 60 9.11 4.51 3.45
CA LYS A 60 8.93 3.08 3.41
C LYS A 60 10.22 2.38 3.84
N ILE A 61 10.13 1.51 4.84
CA ILE A 61 11.28 0.92 5.53
C ILE A 61 11.07 -0.60 5.61
N PRO A 62 12.07 -1.42 5.25
CA PRO A 62 11.93 -2.87 5.32
C PRO A 62 11.84 -3.38 6.76
N MET A 63 11.13 -4.49 6.96
CA MET A 63 11.07 -5.21 8.23
C MET A 63 12.42 -5.86 8.59
N THR A 64 13.28 -5.10 9.25
CA THR A 64 14.57 -5.55 9.81
C THR A 64 14.80 -4.93 11.18
N GLY A 65 15.77 -5.44 11.96
CA GLY A 65 16.15 -4.85 13.24
C GLY A 65 16.60 -3.38 13.10
N GLU A 66 17.44 -3.08 12.11
CA GLU A 66 17.88 -1.71 11.79
C GLU A 66 16.72 -0.84 11.30
N GLY A 67 15.83 -1.41 10.47
CA GLY A 67 14.63 -0.72 10.01
C GLY A 67 13.72 -0.31 11.17
N MET A 68 13.51 -1.16 12.17
CA MET A 68 12.67 -0.81 13.32
C MET A 68 13.29 0.27 14.21
N LYS A 69 14.63 0.31 14.33
CA LYS A 69 15.34 1.43 14.96
C LYS A 69 15.07 2.73 14.20
N ALA A 70 15.16 2.70 12.87
CA ALA A 70 14.88 3.87 12.03
C ALA A 70 13.42 4.33 12.15
N VAL A 71 12.45 3.41 12.13
CA VAL A 71 11.03 3.70 12.36
C VAL A 71 10.80 4.39 13.70
N ASN A 72 11.46 3.92 14.76
CA ASN A 72 11.31 4.54 16.09
C ASN A 72 11.81 5.98 16.15
N VAL A 73 12.92 6.28 15.47
CA VAL A 73 13.46 7.65 15.42
C VAL A 73 12.57 8.54 14.55
N LEU A 74 12.25 8.11 13.34
CA LEU A 74 11.46 8.90 12.39
C LEU A 74 10.03 9.17 12.88
N SER A 75 9.39 8.20 13.54
CA SER A 75 8.05 8.39 14.11
C SER A 75 8.03 9.43 15.24
N LYS A 76 9.06 9.45 16.11
CA LYS A 76 9.24 10.50 17.14
C LYS A 76 9.47 11.89 16.55
N GLU A 77 9.99 11.96 15.33
CA GLU A 77 10.15 13.20 14.56
C GLU A 77 8.88 13.60 13.81
N GLY A 78 7.79 12.84 13.93
CA GLY A 78 6.52 13.09 13.23
C GLY A 78 6.54 12.69 11.74
N ILE A 79 7.58 11.98 11.30
CA ILE A 79 7.69 11.50 9.92
C ILE A 79 6.89 10.19 9.79
N LYS A 80 5.93 10.19 8.87
CA LYS A 80 5.11 9.00 8.61
C LYS A 80 5.96 7.89 8.00
N THR A 81 5.78 6.67 8.50
CA THR A 81 6.54 5.49 8.05
C THR A 81 5.61 4.37 7.60
N ASN A 82 6.04 3.62 6.57
CA ASN A 82 5.38 2.43 6.08
C ASN A 82 6.32 1.23 6.14
N VAL A 83 6.06 0.30 7.04
CA VAL A 83 6.90 -0.88 7.20
C VAL A 83 6.53 -1.94 6.18
N THR A 84 7.45 -2.26 5.27
CA THR A 84 7.25 -3.18 4.15
C THR A 84 7.90 -4.54 4.39
N LEU A 85 7.64 -5.51 3.50
CA LEU A 85 8.16 -6.89 3.59
C LEU A 85 7.72 -7.60 4.89
N VAL A 86 6.46 -7.39 5.27
CA VAL A 86 5.85 -8.07 6.42
C VAL A 86 5.14 -9.33 5.96
N PHE A 87 5.42 -10.44 6.64
CA PHE A 87 4.91 -11.77 6.30
C PHE A 87 4.31 -12.50 7.52
N THR A 88 4.36 -11.90 8.71
CA THR A 88 3.81 -12.48 9.94
C THR A 88 3.15 -11.42 10.82
N ALA A 89 2.19 -11.83 11.65
CA ALA A 89 1.54 -10.92 12.60
C ALA A 89 2.51 -10.40 13.68
N ALA A 90 3.51 -11.21 14.05
CA ALA A 90 4.56 -10.80 15.00
C ALA A 90 5.39 -9.62 14.45
N GLN A 91 5.75 -9.67 13.17
CA GLN A 91 6.41 -8.56 12.48
C GLN A 91 5.51 -7.31 12.45
N ALA A 92 4.23 -7.46 12.14
CA ALA A 92 3.30 -6.33 12.14
C ALA A 92 3.14 -5.69 13.54
N LEU A 93 3.09 -6.50 14.59
CA LEU A 93 3.02 -6.01 15.96
C LEU A 93 4.31 -5.28 16.36
N LEU A 94 5.46 -5.79 15.95
CA LEU A 94 6.75 -5.12 16.17
C LEU A 94 6.81 -3.76 15.46
N ALA A 95 6.34 -3.68 14.21
CA ALA A 95 6.26 -2.43 13.46
C ALA A 95 5.38 -1.38 14.16
N ALA A 96 4.20 -1.79 14.62
CA ALA A 96 3.31 -0.91 15.37
C ALA A 96 3.95 -0.39 16.66
N ASN A 97 4.58 -1.27 17.44
CA ASN A 97 5.29 -0.89 18.67
C ASN A 97 6.50 0.04 18.41
N ALA A 98 7.12 -0.06 17.23
CA ALA A 98 8.18 0.87 16.83
C ALA A 98 7.64 2.27 16.48
N GLY A 99 6.32 2.42 16.27
CA GLY A 99 5.67 3.69 15.91
C GLY A 99 5.33 3.83 14.43
N ALA A 100 5.23 2.72 13.69
CA ALA A 100 4.88 2.75 12.27
C ALA A 100 3.49 3.39 12.04
N SER A 101 3.38 4.26 11.04
CA SER A 101 2.06 4.77 10.60
C SER A 101 1.31 3.71 9.82
N PHE A 102 2.03 2.93 9.00
CA PHE A 102 1.49 1.87 8.17
C PHE A 102 2.32 0.60 8.27
N VAL A 103 1.67 -0.54 8.08
CA VAL A 103 2.32 -1.83 7.84
C VAL A 103 1.84 -2.39 6.51
N SER A 104 2.74 -2.95 5.70
CA SER A 104 2.43 -3.54 4.39
C SER A 104 2.71 -5.05 4.37
N PRO A 105 1.72 -5.91 4.72
CA PRO A 105 1.79 -7.35 4.51
C PRO A 105 1.75 -7.75 3.02
N PHE A 106 2.59 -8.69 2.58
CA PHE A 106 2.72 -9.06 1.17
C PHE A 106 1.94 -10.34 0.84
N LEU A 107 0.66 -10.18 0.50
CA LEU A 107 -0.32 -11.27 0.36
C LEU A 107 0.01 -12.21 -0.80
N GLY A 108 0.11 -11.66 -2.00
CA GLY A 108 0.39 -12.47 -3.19
C GLY A 108 1.76 -13.15 -3.18
N ARG A 109 2.68 -12.82 -2.27
CA ARG A 109 3.93 -13.59 -2.10
C ARG A 109 3.77 -14.77 -1.14
N LEU A 110 2.83 -14.69 -0.20
CA LEU A 110 2.42 -15.84 0.62
C LEU A 110 1.66 -16.84 -0.24
N ASP A 111 0.76 -16.36 -1.10
CA ASP A 111 -0.01 -17.22 -1.99
C ASP A 111 0.91 -18.00 -2.96
N ASP A 112 1.98 -17.36 -3.45
CA ASP A 112 3.00 -17.99 -4.32
C ASP A 112 3.70 -19.20 -3.64
N ILE A 113 3.68 -19.27 -2.31
CA ILE A 113 4.23 -20.39 -1.52
C ILE A 113 3.14 -21.22 -0.82
N SER A 114 1.92 -21.20 -1.37
CA SER A 114 0.76 -21.97 -0.89
C SER A 114 0.33 -21.64 0.54
N THR A 115 0.57 -20.41 1.00
CA THR A 115 0.09 -19.89 2.28
C THR A 115 -0.98 -18.84 1.99
N ASN A 116 -2.19 -19.00 2.52
CA ASN A 116 -3.25 -18.01 2.31
C ASN A 116 -2.85 -16.65 2.91
N GLY A 117 -2.61 -15.65 2.06
CA GLY A 117 -2.23 -14.31 2.50
C GLY A 117 -3.32 -13.62 3.32
N MET A 118 -4.60 -13.91 3.07
CA MET A 118 -5.72 -13.23 3.74
C MET A 118 -5.79 -13.54 5.24
N ASP A 119 -5.42 -14.76 5.64
CA ASP A 119 -5.32 -15.15 7.06
C ASP A 119 -4.38 -14.21 7.84
N LEU A 120 -3.36 -13.67 7.17
CA LEU A 120 -2.43 -12.72 7.80
C LEU A 120 -3.11 -11.37 8.05
N ILE A 121 -3.89 -10.85 7.10
CA ILE A 121 -4.63 -9.59 7.28
C ILE A 121 -5.61 -9.71 8.44
N GLU A 122 -6.41 -10.79 8.46
CA GLU A 122 -7.41 -11.01 9.50
C GLU A 122 -6.77 -11.10 10.89
N LYS A 123 -5.64 -11.83 11.01
CA LYS A 123 -4.88 -11.92 12.27
C LYS A 123 -4.36 -10.55 12.71
N ILE A 124 -3.77 -9.76 11.81
CA ILE A 124 -3.24 -8.44 12.15
C ILE A 124 -4.38 -7.50 12.56
N SER A 125 -5.46 -7.44 11.78
CA SER A 125 -6.65 -6.63 12.04
C SER A 125 -7.25 -6.93 13.41
N THR A 126 -7.43 -8.22 13.72
CA THR A 126 -7.95 -8.67 15.02
C THR A 126 -7.05 -8.22 16.18
N ILE A 127 -5.73 -8.37 16.05
CA ILE A 127 -4.76 -7.93 17.06
C ILE A 127 -4.82 -6.41 17.23
N TYR A 128 -4.80 -5.66 16.13
CA TYR A 128 -4.78 -4.20 16.17
C TYR A 128 -6.05 -3.64 16.81
N SER A 129 -7.21 -4.15 16.42
CA SER A 129 -8.51 -3.80 17.02
C SER A 129 -8.54 -4.10 18.52
N LYS A 130 -8.11 -5.29 18.94
CA LYS A 130 -8.09 -5.70 20.35
C LYS A 130 -7.22 -4.80 21.24
N HIS A 131 -6.12 -4.28 20.68
CA HIS A 131 -5.15 -3.47 21.42
C HIS A 131 -5.28 -1.96 21.15
N ASN A 132 -6.29 -1.52 20.39
CA ASN A 132 -6.46 -0.14 19.94
C ASN A 132 -5.18 0.44 19.27
N ILE A 133 -4.55 -0.38 18.42
CA ILE A 133 -3.37 0.02 17.66
C ILE A 133 -3.82 0.86 16.46
N ASN A 134 -3.24 2.07 16.33
CA ASN A 134 -3.60 3.03 15.28
C ASN A 134 -2.79 2.85 13.98
N THR A 135 -1.80 1.95 13.95
CA THR A 135 -1.08 1.63 12.72
C THR A 135 -2.04 1.06 11.69
N GLU A 136 -2.07 1.62 10.48
CA GLU A 136 -2.97 1.19 9.43
C GLU A 136 -2.38 0.03 8.62
N ILE A 137 -3.24 -0.92 8.24
CA ILE A 137 -2.86 -2.10 7.46
C ILE A 137 -3.04 -1.80 5.98
N ILE A 138 -1.93 -1.81 5.23
CA ILE A 138 -1.91 -1.73 3.77
C ILE A 138 -1.79 -3.15 3.20
N ALA A 139 -2.88 -3.71 2.70
CA ALA A 139 -2.86 -4.93 1.92
C ALA A 139 -2.02 -4.71 0.65
N ALA A 140 -0.82 -5.29 0.62
CA ALA A 140 0.14 -5.16 -0.46
C ALA A 140 0.35 -6.49 -1.19
N SER A 141 1.02 -6.43 -2.34
CA SER A 141 1.15 -7.58 -3.25
C SER A 141 -0.21 -8.13 -3.72
N ILE A 142 -1.18 -7.25 -3.95
CA ILE A 142 -2.47 -7.57 -4.56
C ILE A 142 -2.26 -8.09 -6.00
N ARG A 143 -2.90 -9.21 -6.36
CA ARG A 143 -2.73 -9.87 -7.67
C ARG A 143 -3.98 -9.85 -8.55
N ASN A 144 -5.17 -9.76 -7.95
CA ASN A 144 -6.45 -9.88 -8.63
C ASN A 144 -7.55 -9.10 -7.87
N PRO A 145 -8.74 -8.91 -8.45
CA PRO A 145 -9.84 -8.20 -7.80
C PRO A 145 -10.35 -8.87 -6.50
N LEU A 146 -10.29 -10.20 -6.41
CA LEU A 146 -10.72 -10.92 -5.20
C LEU A 146 -9.87 -10.55 -3.99
N HIS A 147 -8.55 -10.43 -4.15
CA HIS A 147 -7.69 -9.98 -3.07
C HIS A 147 -8.10 -8.61 -2.50
N VAL A 148 -8.66 -7.72 -3.32
CA VAL A 148 -9.10 -6.40 -2.86
C VAL A 148 -10.33 -6.53 -1.97
N ILE A 149 -11.29 -7.36 -2.40
CA ILE A 149 -12.53 -7.64 -1.65
C ILE A 149 -12.19 -8.37 -0.34
N ASP A 150 -11.41 -9.45 -0.44
CA ASP A 150 -11.06 -10.30 0.69
C ASP A 150 -10.21 -9.54 1.71
N ALA A 151 -9.29 -8.68 1.27
CA ALA A 151 -8.52 -7.83 2.18
C ALA A 151 -9.41 -6.83 2.91
N ALA A 152 -10.41 -6.23 2.24
CA ALA A 152 -11.37 -5.34 2.87
C ALA A 152 -12.23 -6.09 3.90
N GLN A 153 -12.69 -7.30 3.58
CA GLN A 153 -13.45 -8.15 4.50
C GLN A 153 -12.62 -8.59 5.71
N ALA A 154 -11.32 -8.88 5.51
CA ALA A 154 -10.38 -9.22 6.57
C ALA A 154 -9.98 -8.02 7.45
N GLY A 155 -10.41 -6.80 7.11
CA GLY A 155 -10.18 -5.59 7.90
C GLY A 155 -8.88 -4.85 7.58
N ALA A 156 -8.35 -4.99 6.36
CA ALA A 156 -7.33 -4.06 5.89
C ALA A 156 -7.90 -2.62 5.81
N HIS A 157 -7.08 -1.64 6.18
CA HIS A 157 -7.48 -0.23 6.14
C HIS A 157 -7.32 0.33 4.72
N ILE A 158 -6.29 -0.14 4.01
CA ILE A 158 -5.88 0.33 2.70
C ILE A 158 -5.50 -0.89 1.86
N ALA A 159 -5.76 -0.84 0.55
CA ALA A 159 -5.16 -1.75 -0.42
C ALA A 159 -4.31 -0.95 -1.41
N THR A 160 -3.07 -1.39 -1.64
CA THR A 160 -2.28 -0.88 -2.77
C THR A 160 -2.38 -1.83 -3.95
N VAL A 161 -2.99 -1.35 -5.04
CA VAL A 161 -3.52 -2.18 -6.12
C VAL A 161 -2.82 -1.80 -7.43
N PRO A 162 -2.27 -2.77 -8.19
CA PRO A 162 -1.73 -2.49 -9.53
C PRO A 162 -2.79 -1.93 -10.47
N TYR A 163 -2.42 -1.01 -11.36
CA TYR A 163 -3.35 -0.36 -12.30
C TYR A 163 -4.19 -1.36 -13.11
N LYS A 164 -3.57 -2.45 -13.59
CA LYS A 164 -4.29 -3.53 -14.29
C LYS A 164 -5.45 -4.10 -13.48
N VAL A 165 -5.25 -4.32 -12.18
CA VAL A 165 -6.28 -4.87 -11.29
C VAL A 165 -7.39 -3.84 -11.03
N ILE A 166 -7.04 -2.56 -10.87
CA ILE A 166 -8.03 -1.46 -10.79
C ILE A 166 -8.93 -1.47 -12.03
N MET A 167 -8.34 -1.57 -13.23
CA MET A 167 -9.12 -1.62 -14.48
C MET A 167 -9.99 -2.87 -14.57
N GLN A 168 -9.54 -4.02 -14.06
CA GLN A 168 -10.35 -5.23 -14.00
C GLN A 168 -11.59 -5.06 -13.11
N MET A 169 -11.48 -4.33 -11.99
CA MET A 169 -12.58 -4.11 -11.05
C MET A 169 -13.73 -3.28 -11.65
N LEU A 170 -13.50 -2.52 -12.73
CA LEU A 170 -14.54 -1.75 -13.41
C LEU A 170 -15.43 -2.60 -14.32
N ASN A 171 -15.00 -3.81 -14.68
CA ASN A 171 -15.67 -4.61 -15.71
C ASN A 171 -16.57 -5.68 -15.09
N HIS A 172 -17.83 -5.74 -15.53
CA HIS A 172 -18.74 -6.83 -15.22
C HIS A 172 -19.74 -7.03 -16.37
N PRO A 173 -19.94 -8.26 -16.88
CA PRO A 173 -20.76 -8.49 -18.08
C PRO A 173 -22.23 -8.08 -17.91
N LEU A 174 -22.76 -8.16 -16.67
CA LEU A 174 -24.11 -7.68 -16.40
C LEU A 174 -24.21 -6.15 -16.36
N THR A 175 -23.12 -5.45 -16.03
CA THR A 175 -23.08 -3.98 -16.09
C THR A 175 -23.10 -3.54 -17.55
N ASP A 176 -22.28 -4.15 -18.40
CA ASP A 176 -22.21 -3.82 -19.83
C ASP A 176 -23.56 -4.08 -20.52
N SER A 177 -24.12 -5.28 -20.34
CA SER A 177 -25.42 -5.63 -20.92
C SER A 177 -26.56 -4.74 -20.39
N GLY A 178 -26.50 -4.32 -19.11
CA GLY A 178 -27.45 -3.36 -18.54
C GLY A 178 -27.37 -1.98 -19.21
N ILE A 179 -26.16 -1.45 -19.40
CA ILE A 179 -25.92 -0.17 -20.07
C ILE A 179 -26.41 -0.21 -21.52
N GLU A 180 -26.10 -1.28 -22.25
CA GLU A 180 -26.57 -1.46 -23.63
C GLU A 180 -28.09 -1.50 -23.72
N LYS A 181 -28.74 -2.24 -22.81
CA LYS A 181 -30.20 -2.31 -22.74
C LYS A 181 -30.81 -0.93 -22.47
N PHE A 182 -30.29 -0.18 -21.49
CA PHE A 182 -30.81 1.16 -21.20
C PHE A 182 -30.65 2.13 -22.36
N LYS A 183 -29.54 2.08 -23.10
CA LYS A 183 -29.36 2.90 -24.32
C LYS A 183 -30.39 2.55 -25.39
N LYS A 184 -30.65 1.26 -25.58
CA LYS A 184 -31.66 0.78 -26.53
C LYS A 184 -33.06 1.27 -26.15
N ASP A 185 -33.46 1.02 -24.90
CA ASP A 185 -34.78 1.41 -24.39
C ASP A 185 -34.99 2.93 -24.50
N TRP A 186 -33.96 3.74 -24.20
CA TRP A 186 -34.03 5.21 -24.33
C TRP A 186 -34.23 5.66 -25.78
N ASN A 187 -33.46 5.11 -26.72
CA ASN A 187 -33.56 5.48 -28.12
C ASN A 187 -34.93 5.12 -28.70
N GLU A 188 -35.49 3.96 -28.33
CA GLU A 188 -36.81 3.52 -28.77
C GLU A 188 -37.94 4.42 -28.23
N ALA A 189 -37.78 4.94 -27.01
CA ALA A 189 -38.80 5.76 -26.35
C ALA A 189 -38.77 7.24 -26.76
N PHE A 190 -37.59 7.83 -26.96
CA PHE A 190 -37.45 9.29 -27.00
C PHE A 190 -36.71 9.88 -28.20
N CYS A 191 -36.01 9.06 -29.00
CA CYS A 191 -35.15 9.56 -30.10
C CYS A 191 -35.72 9.28 -31.50
N LYS A 192 -37.05 9.13 -31.63
CA LYS A 192 -37.72 8.96 -32.93
C LYS A 192 -37.59 10.19 -33.82
#